data_AF-A0A8T5EU00-F1
#
_entry.id   AF-A0A8T5EU00-F1
#
_cell.length_a   1.000
_cell.length_b   1.000
_cell.length_c   1.000
_cell.angle_alpha   90.00
_cell.angle_beta   90.00
_cell.angle_gamma   90.00
#
_symmetry.space_group_name_H-M   'P 1'
#
loop_
_entity.id
_entity.type
_entity.pdbx_description
1 polymer ?
#
loop_
_entity_poly.entity_id
_entity_poly.type
_entity_poly.pdbx_seq_one_letter_code
_entity_poly.pdbx_strand_id
1 'polypeptide(L)'
;LGKMEYDDISSSAQSELPTIIENIVTANESKFVEYLNNARPLTPRIHALELIPGIGKTYMKIMLEEREKKKFESYADLKDRVGFKDPVKHISERILHEISGESRMNLFVKR
;
A
#
# COMPACT_ATOMS: atom_id res chain seq x y z
N LEU A 1 -5.61 -24.53 -9.10
CA LEU A 1 -5.83 -23.91 -7.77
C LEU A 1 -6.67 -22.66 -8.01
N GLY A 2 -7.95 -22.72 -7.62
CA GLY A 2 -8.94 -21.68 -7.92
C GLY A 2 -8.68 -20.42 -7.08
N LYS A 3 -8.77 -19.25 -7.72
CA LYS A 3 -8.81 -17.96 -7.03
C LYS A 3 -10.25 -17.76 -6.58
N MET A 4 -10.48 -17.53 -5.28
CA MET A 4 -11.78 -17.13 -4.76
C MET A 4 -11.87 -15.60 -4.80
N GLU A 5 -13.03 -15.07 -5.22
CA GLU A 5 -13.27 -13.64 -5.16
C GLU A 5 -13.64 -13.21 -3.73
N TYR A 6 -13.54 -11.92 -3.44
CA TYR A 6 -13.90 -11.38 -2.12
C TYR A 6 -15.37 -11.63 -1.76
N ASP A 7 -16.25 -11.71 -2.75
CA ASP A 7 -17.65 -12.07 -2.55
C ASP A 7 -17.85 -13.56 -2.21
N ASP A 8 -16.90 -14.43 -2.56
CA ASP A 8 -16.99 -15.88 -2.30
C ASP A 8 -16.51 -16.29 -0.90
N ILE A 9 -15.89 -15.39 -0.14
CA ILE A 9 -15.42 -15.69 1.21
C ILE A 9 -16.51 -15.45 2.27
N SER A 10 -16.51 -16.29 3.31
CA SER A 10 -17.45 -16.17 4.43
C SER A 10 -17.36 -14.82 5.14
N SER A 11 -18.46 -14.35 5.71
CA SER A 11 -18.55 -13.08 6.44
C SER A 11 -17.54 -12.96 7.61
N SER A 12 -17.22 -14.08 8.25
CA SER A 12 -16.16 -14.17 9.28
C SER A 12 -14.79 -13.87 8.68
N ALA A 13 -14.44 -14.54 7.57
CA ALA A 13 -13.18 -14.30 6.86
C ALA A 13 -13.07 -12.86 6.34
N GLN A 14 -14.16 -12.26 5.84
CA GLN A 14 -14.19 -10.85 5.45
C GLN A 14 -13.88 -9.92 6.63
N SER A 15 -14.36 -10.25 7.82
CA SER A 15 -14.12 -9.46 9.04
C SER A 15 -12.68 -9.58 9.55
N GLU A 16 -12.06 -10.75 9.36
CA GLU A 16 -10.67 -11.00 9.78
C GLU A 16 -9.62 -10.52 8.76
N LEU A 17 -10.01 -10.37 7.49
CA LEU A 17 -9.10 -9.95 6.41
C LEU A 17 -8.29 -8.69 6.72
N PRO A 18 -8.89 -7.58 7.19
CA PRO A 18 -8.13 -6.37 7.51
C PRO A 18 -7.02 -6.64 8.53
N THR A 19 -7.33 -7.38 9.60
CA THR A 19 -6.36 -7.75 10.65
C THR A 19 -5.24 -8.64 10.11
N ILE A 20 -5.57 -9.62 9.25
CA ILE A 20 -4.58 -10.50 8.62
C ILE A 20 -3.67 -9.70 7.68
N ILE A 21 -4.24 -8.81 6.86
CA ILE A 21 -3.48 -7.95 5.96
C ILE A 21 -2.54 -7.05 6.75
N GLU A 22 -3.01 -6.39 7.81
CA GLU A 22 -2.16 -5.56 8.68
C GLU A 22 -0.98 -6.35 9.25
N ASN A 23 -1.23 -7.58 9.72
CA ASN A 23 -0.18 -8.46 10.21
C ASN A 23 0.84 -8.82 9.10
N ILE A 24 0.36 -9.13 7.89
CA ILE A 24 1.23 -9.43 6.74
C ILE A 24 2.08 -8.22 6.37
N VAL A 25 1.48 -7.04 6.32
CA VAL A 25 2.14 -5.78 5.98
C VAL A 25 3.21 -5.44 7.01
N THR A 26 2.86 -5.57 8.30
CA THR A 26 3.79 -5.38 9.42
C THR A 26 4.93 -6.38 9.39
N ALA A 27 4.65 -7.67 9.19
CA ALA A 27 5.67 -8.72 9.15
C ALA A 27 6.59 -8.62 7.92
N ASN A 28 6.10 -8.04 6.81
CA ASN A 28 6.84 -7.89 5.56
C ASN A 28 7.27 -6.44 5.29
N GLU A 29 7.54 -5.66 6.33
CA GLU A 29 7.91 -4.25 6.25
C GLU A 29 8.93 -3.96 5.14
N SER A 30 10.03 -4.71 5.08
CA SER A 30 11.10 -4.49 4.10
C SER A 30 10.60 -4.56 2.65
N LYS A 31 9.68 -5.46 2.32
CA LYS A 31 9.12 -5.58 0.95
C LYS A 31 8.29 -4.36 0.58
N PHE A 32 7.49 -3.85 1.51
CA PHE A 32 6.65 -2.69 1.27
C PHE A 32 7.46 -1.39 1.23
N VAL A 33 8.45 -1.26 2.11
CA VAL A 33 9.41 -0.15 2.06
C VAL A 33 10.17 -0.16 0.74
N GLU A 34 10.64 -1.31 0.30
CA GLU A 34 11.26 -1.47 -1.02
C GLU A 34 10.29 -1.14 -2.16
N TYR A 35 9.01 -1.52 -2.05
CA TYR A 35 7.99 -1.15 -3.02
C TYR A 35 7.80 0.36 -3.11
N LEU A 36 7.74 1.06 -1.97
CA LEU A 36 7.63 2.53 -1.93
C LEU A 36 8.88 3.19 -2.52
N ASN A 37 10.07 2.66 -2.22
CA ASN A 37 11.33 3.11 -2.82
C ASN A 37 11.43 2.83 -4.33
N ASN A 38 10.74 1.80 -4.83
CA ASN A 38 10.70 1.45 -6.24
C ASN A 38 9.44 1.98 -6.94
N ALA A 39 8.54 2.64 -6.22
CA ALA A 39 7.29 3.15 -6.75
C ALA A 39 7.58 4.09 -7.92
N ARG A 40 7.00 3.81 -9.08
CA ARG A 40 7.15 4.59 -10.30
C ARG A 40 5.77 5.13 -10.73
N PRO A 41 5.76 6.19 -11.56
CA PRO A 41 4.53 6.57 -12.25
C PRO A 41 4.02 5.40 -13.10
N LEU A 42 2.76 4.98 -12.88
CA LEU A 42 2.12 3.97 -13.74
C LEU A 42 1.74 4.60 -15.07
N THR A 43 1.31 5.86 -15.04
CA THR A 43 1.05 6.66 -16.24
C THR A 43 1.62 8.06 -16.04
N PRO A 44 1.77 8.87 -17.11
CA PRO A 44 2.27 10.24 -16.99
C PRO A 44 1.43 11.14 -16.07
N ARG A 45 0.19 10.72 -15.74
CA ARG A 45 -0.74 11.46 -14.88
C ARG A 45 -1.05 10.77 -13.54
N ILE A 46 -0.62 9.53 -13.33
CA ILE A 46 -0.97 8.74 -12.13
C ILE A 46 0.28 8.09 -11.55
N HIS A 47 0.63 8.47 -10.32
CA HIS A 47 1.70 7.82 -9.57
C HIS A 47 1.22 6.63 -8.74
N ALA A 48 2.06 5.60 -8.58
CA ALA A 48 1.76 4.43 -7.75
C ALA A 48 1.47 4.80 -6.28
N LEU A 49 2.15 5.84 -5.80
CA LEU A 49 2.01 6.34 -4.43
C LEU A 49 0.64 7.00 -4.20
N GLU A 50 0.13 7.79 -5.16
CA GLU A 50 -1.17 8.48 -5.04
C GLU A 50 -2.38 7.54 -5.02
N LEU A 51 -2.16 6.28 -5.41
CA LEU A 51 -3.19 5.26 -5.36
C LEU A 51 -3.39 4.72 -3.95
N ILE A 52 -2.40 4.84 -3.06
CA ILE A 52 -2.58 4.42 -1.66
C ILE A 52 -3.53 5.43 -1.01
N PRO A 53 -4.67 4.96 -0.43
CA PRO A 53 -5.59 5.85 0.27
C PRO A 53 -4.82 6.58 1.37
N GLY A 54 -5.12 7.87 1.56
CA GLY A 54 -4.37 8.74 2.48
C GLY A 54 -3.11 9.41 1.89
N ILE A 55 -2.55 8.92 0.77
CA ILE A 55 -1.45 9.61 0.07
C ILE A 55 -2.01 10.59 -0.96
N GLY A 56 -2.11 11.86 -0.55
CA GLY A 56 -2.40 12.96 -1.48
C GLY A 56 -1.17 13.47 -2.24
N LYS A 57 -1.38 14.50 -3.06
CA LYS A 57 -0.31 15.19 -3.83
C LYS A 57 0.84 15.69 -2.95
N THR A 58 0.54 16.15 -1.73
CA THR A 58 1.55 16.64 -0.78
C THR A 58 2.47 15.51 -0.33
N TYR A 59 1.90 14.40 0.16
CA TYR A 59 2.67 13.23 0.58
C TYR A 59 3.46 12.63 -0.58
N MET A 60 2.86 12.54 -1.77
CA MET A 60 3.58 12.08 -2.97
C MET A 60 4.83 12.91 -3.25
N LYS A 61 4.74 14.24 -3.23
CA LYS A 61 5.90 15.11 -3.46
C LYS A 61 6.98 14.89 -2.40
N ILE A 62 6.60 14.89 -1.13
CA ILE A 62 7.55 14.67 -0.03
C ILE A 62 8.21 13.29 -0.16
N MET A 63 7.46 12.24 -0.48
CA MET A 63 8.02 10.90 -0.71
C MET A 63 9.03 10.88 -1.85
N LEU A 64 8.75 11.59 -2.95
CA LEU A 64 9.67 11.68 -4.09
C LEU A 64 10.95 12.43 -3.70
N GLU A 65 10.82 13.57 -3.02
CA GLU A 65 11.96 14.38 -2.56
C GLU A 65 12.84 13.61 -1.56
N GLU A 66 12.23 12.97 -0.56
CA GLU A 66 12.95 12.18 0.43
C GLU A 66 13.61 10.94 -0.19
N ARG A 67 12.92 10.28 -1.13
CA ARG A 67 13.49 9.17 -1.90
C ARG A 67 14.69 9.59 -2.75
N GLU A 68 14.65 10.78 -3.37
CA GLU A 68 15.78 11.31 -4.15
C GLU A 68 17.00 11.56 -3.26
N LYS A 69 16.79 11.98 -2.01
CA LYS A 69 17.87 12.14 -1.02
C LYS A 69 18.42 10.79 -0.57
N LYS A 70 17.57 9.92 -0.02
CA LYS A 70 17.95 8.59 0.47
C LYS A 70 16.73 7.68 0.52
N LYS A 71 16.87 6.46 -0.01
CA LYS A 71 15.84 5.41 0.08
C LYS A 71 15.46 5.13 1.54
N PHE A 72 14.17 4.87 1.75
CA PHE A 72 13.63 4.50 3.05
C PHE A 72 14.12 3.12 3.46
N GLU A 73 14.42 2.91 4.74
CA GLU A 73 14.86 1.60 5.26
C GLU A 73 13.80 0.93 6.13
N SER A 74 12.87 1.72 6.69
CA SER A 74 11.80 1.27 7.58
C SER A 74 10.55 2.16 7.46
N TYR A 75 9.42 1.67 7.97
CA TYR A 75 8.21 2.44 8.19
C TYR A 75 8.43 3.59 9.18
N ALA A 76 9.30 3.40 10.17
CA ALA A 76 9.66 4.46 11.10
C ALA A 76 10.36 5.62 10.39
N ASP A 77 11.35 5.31 9.54
CA ASP A 77 12.06 6.30 8.72
C ASP A 77 11.11 7.03 7.77
N LEU A 78 10.18 6.30 7.17
CA LEU A 78 9.17 6.86 6.28
C LEU A 78 8.18 7.77 7.04
N LYS A 79 7.79 7.39 8.26
CA LYS A 79 6.94 8.20 9.13
C LYS A 79 7.65 9.48 9.60
N ASP A 80 8.93 9.38 9.95
CA ASP A 80 9.72 10.51 10.46
C ASP A 80 10.00 11.54 9.36
N ARG A 81 10.41 11.08 8.18
CA ARG A 81 10.77 11.96 7.06
C ARG A 81 9.59 12.50 6.28
N VAL A 82 8.62 11.64 5.96
CA VAL A 82 7.47 12.00 5.12
C VAL A 82 6.31 12.51 5.98
N GLY A 83 6.31 12.24 7.29
CA GLY A 83 5.15 12.47 8.15
C GLY A 83 4.00 11.52 7.86
N PHE A 84 4.24 10.45 7.09
CA PHE A 84 3.19 9.50 6.69
C PHE A 84 2.83 8.62 7.88
N LYS A 85 1.73 8.98 8.56
CA LYS A 85 1.26 8.29 9.75
C LYS A 85 0.67 6.93 9.34
N ASP A 86 1.08 5.89 10.05
CA ASP A 86 0.55 4.54 9.93
C ASP A 86 0.56 3.99 8.49
N PRO A 87 1.76 3.83 7.88
CA PRO A 87 1.89 3.27 6.52
C PRO A 87 1.24 1.90 6.39
N VAL A 88 1.33 1.09 7.44
CA VAL A 88 0.72 -0.24 7.51
C VAL A 88 -0.78 -0.17 7.24
N LYS A 89 -1.48 0.76 7.90
CA LYS A 89 -2.94 0.89 7.79
C LYS A 89 -3.36 1.27 6.37
N HIS A 90 -2.73 2.30 5.81
CA HIS A 90 -3.05 2.78 4.47
C HIS A 90 -2.74 1.74 3.37
N ILE A 91 -1.64 1.00 3.52
CA ILE A 91 -1.33 -0.12 2.62
C ILE A 91 -2.35 -1.25 2.79
N SER A 92 -2.78 -1.54 4.02
CA SER A 92 -3.75 -2.60 4.28
C SER A 92 -5.12 -2.26 3.70
N GLU A 93 -5.58 -1.02 3.90
CA GLU A 93 -6.78 -0.49 3.24
C GLU A 93 -6.66 -0.57 1.72
N ARG A 94 -5.50 -0.22 1.16
CA ARG A 94 -5.27 -0.34 -0.28
C ARG A 94 -5.43 -1.77 -0.78
N ILE A 95 -4.81 -2.72 -0.11
CA ILE A 95 -4.90 -4.14 -0.46
C ILE A 95 -6.35 -4.61 -0.36
N LEU A 96 -7.07 -4.21 0.69
CA LEU A 96 -8.48 -4.53 0.86
C LEU A 96 -9.33 -4.01 -0.31
N HIS A 97 -9.14 -2.75 -0.73
CA HIS A 97 -9.81 -2.17 -1.90
C HIS A 97 -9.44 -2.86 -3.23
N GLU A 98 -8.24 -3.42 -3.33
CA GLU A 98 -7.82 -4.22 -4.50
C GLU A 98 -8.49 -5.60 -4.50
N ILE A 99 -8.60 -6.22 -3.33
CA ILE A 99 -9.27 -7.52 -3.14
C ILE A 99 -10.77 -7.39 -3.39
N SER A 100 -11.42 -6.34 -2.86
CA SER A 100 -12.85 -6.06 -3.06
C SER A 100 -13.21 -5.67 -4.50
N GLY A 101 -12.20 -5.41 -5.36
CA GLY A 101 -12.42 -5.05 -6.75
C GLY A 101 -12.88 -3.61 -6.97
N GLU A 102 -12.90 -2.78 -5.92
CA GLU A 102 -13.20 -1.34 -6.03
C GLU A 102 -12.05 -0.56 -6.70
N SER A 103 -10.83 -1.11 -6.66
CA SER A 103 -9.68 -0.49 -7.32
C SER A 103 -9.59 -0.84 -8.80
N ARG A 104 -9.59 0.18 -9.66
CA ARG A 104 -9.35 0.02 -11.11
C ARG A 104 -7.93 -0.43 -11.48
N MET A 105 -6.98 -0.34 -10.56
CA MET A 105 -5.57 -0.60 -10.84
C MET A 105 -4.94 -1.32 -9.64
N ASN A 106 -4.29 -2.46 -9.87
CA ASN A 106 -3.72 -3.24 -8.79
C ASN A 106 -2.24 -2.92 -8.60
N LEU A 107 -1.84 -2.66 -7.36
CA LEU A 107 -0.46 -2.40 -6.96
C LEU A 107 0.15 -3.61 -6.27
N PHE A 108 -0.62 -4.26 -5.42
CA PHE A 108 -0.14 -5.34 -4.55
C PHE A 108 -0.72 -6.69 -4.96
N VAL A 109 -1.96 -6.72 -5.47
CA VAL A 109 -2.65 -7.96 -5.80
C VAL A 109 -2.66 -8.19 -7.31
N LYS A 110 -1.86 -9.13 -7.82
CA LYS A 110 -1.99 -9.57 -9.23
C LYS A 110 -3.28 -10.37 -9.40
N ARG A 111 -4.23 -9.85 -10.18
CA ARG A 111 -5.37 -10.62 -10.70
C ARG A 111 -4.90 -11.65 -11.72
#